data_AF-A0A2T6F4H2-F1
#
_entry.id   AF-A0A2T6F4H2-F1
#
_cell.length_a   1.000
_cell.length_b   1.000
_cell.length_c   1.000
_cell.angle_alpha   90.00
_cell.angle_beta   90.00
_cell.angle_gamma   90.00
#
_symmetry.space_group_name_H-M   'P 1'
#
loop_
_entity.id
_entity.type
_entity.pdbx_description
1 polymer ?
#
loop_
_entity_poly.entity_id
_entity_poly.type
_entity_poly.pdbx_seq_one_letter_code
_entity_poly.pdbx_strand_id
1 'polypeptide(L)'
;MKPIAPGTVIFHRYRGYGVIVTVNLLTGWISARFGSEIRTLDLNLSSDELQHADGDPILFRRSPPDRMPHARLMAMVRDLHRAGYQRLYLYSWPKPSGMHWRWHLFCGRHNWLERPRREGWYGSGADYNFNPILGWGDCPGASSSELASALAKFDPQGFAQALGRDEDHSAWFAAVCDALLPNYAFSLGWDASSGSADKSATMPGSLPVIPVRAGVPEYDGPPLPWPPGWAGLWHSGSLAIQPTKVMKLILPASAED
;
A
#
# COMPACT_ATOMS: atom_id res chain seq x y z
N MET A 1 -22.71 -23.54 4.02
CA MET A 1 -22.10 -22.30 4.55
C MET A 1 -23.22 -21.36 4.94
N LYS A 2 -23.20 -20.82 6.16
CA LYS A 2 -24.12 -19.75 6.56
C LYS A 2 -23.77 -18.47 5.79
N PRO A 3 -24.76 -17.69 5.34
CA PRO A 3 -24.49 -16.46 4.61
C PRO A 3 -23.84 -15.43 5.53
N ILE A 4 -22.95 -14.62 4.97
CA ILE A 4 -22.34 -13.47 5.62
C ILE A 4 -22.74 -12.22 4.86
N ALA A 5 -23.39 -11.30 5.57
CA ALA A 5 -23.89 -10.04 5.04
C ALA A 5 -23.80 -8.96 6.12
N PRO A 6 -23.95 -7.67 5.76
CA PRO A 6 -24.26 -6.64 6.74
C PRO A 6 -25.44 -7.06 7.63
N GLY A 7 -25.31 -6.85 8.94
CA GLY A 7 -26.26 -7.28 9.96
C GLY A 7 -25.98 -8.66 10.56
N THR A 8 -25.10 -9.48 9.96
CA THR A 8 -24.68 -10.75 10.57
C THR A 8 -23.97 -10.49 11.90
N VAL A 9 -24.42 -11.20 12.95
CA VAL A 9 -23.76 -11.19 14.27
C VAL A 9 -22.62 -12.19 14.28
N ILE A 10 -21.45 -11.72 14.70
CA ILE A 10 -20.22 -12.50 14.80
C ILE A 10 -19.66 -12.45 16.22
N PHE A 11 -18.83 -13.42 16.55
CA PHE A 11 -18.03 -13.45 17.76
C PHE A 11 -16.55 -13.33 17.39
N HIS A 12 -15.84 -12.43 18.08
CA HIS A 12 -14.39 -12.24 17.99
C HIS A 12 -13.77 -12.47 19.36
N ARG A 13 -12.76 -13.34 19.43
CA ARG A 13 -12.16 -13.83 20.69
C ARG A 13 -11.87 -12.74 21.73
N TYR A 14 -11.34 -11.60 21.29
CA TYR A 14 -10.92 -10.53 22.21
C TYR A 14 -11.97 -9.42 22.42
N ARG A 15 -13.02 -9.37 21.59
CA ARG A 15 -14.00 -8.27 21.59
C ARG A 15 -15.43 -8.72 21.85
N GLY A 16 -15.66 -10.02 21.95
CA GLY A 16 -16.99 -10.59 22.13
C GLY A 16 -17.84 -10.45 20.88
N TYR A 17 -19.13 -10.19 21.08
CA TYR A 17 -20.10 -10.08 20.00
C TYR A 17 -20.01 -8.75 19.26
N GLY A 18 -20.03 -8.84 17.94
CA GLY A 18 -20.09 -7.71 17.03
C GLY A 18 -21.08 -7.92 15.91
N VAL A 19 -21.43 -6.83 15.23
CA VAL A 19 -22.32 -6.84 14.07
C VAL A 19 -21.55 -6.36 12.86
N ILE A 20 -21.58 -7.14 11.79
CA ILE A 20 -20.99 -6.76 10.50
C ILE A 20 -21.76 -5.57 9.92
N VAL A 21 -21.05 -4.54 9.50
CA VAL A 21 -21.59 -3.32 8.89
C VAL A 21 -21.34 -3.32 7.38
N THR A 22 -20.19 -3.83 6.92
CA THR A 22 -19.85 -3.94 5.50
C THR A 22 -19.16 -5.27 5.23
N VAL A 23 -19.32 -5.79 4.01
CA VAL A 23 -18.71 -7.04 3.56
C VAL A 23 -18.20 -6.88 2.14
N ASN A 24 -16.93 -7.23 1.91
CA ASN A 24 -16.38 -7.47 0.59
C ASN A 24 -16.03 -8.95 0.42
N LEU A 25 -16.94 -9.70 -0.20
CA LEU A 25 -16.75 -11.13 -0.49
C LEU A 25 -15.74 -11.40 -1.64
N LEU A 26 -15.24 -10.37 -2.33
CA LEU A 26 -14.13 -10.56 -3.27
C LEU A 26 -12.79 -10.66 -2.52
N THR A 27 -12.65 -10.03 -1.37
CA THR A 27 -11.39 -9.96 -0.61
C THR A 27 -11.44 -10.64 0.75
N GLY A 28 -12.64 -10.86 1.30
CA GLY A 28 -12.84 -11.38 2.65
C GLY A 28 -12.74 -10.31 3.73
N TRP A 29 -12.58 -9.04 3.36
CA TRP A 29 -12.60 -7.94 4.32
C TRP A 29 -14.04 -7.61 4.73
N ILE A 30 -14.22 -7.42 6.03
CA ILE A 30 -15.46 -6.94 6.64
C ILE A 30 -15.14 -5.77 7.55
N SER A 31 -16.12 -4.90 7.78
CA SER A 31 -16.11 -3.98 8.92
C SER A 31 -17.16 -4.47 9.90
N ALA A 32 -16.80 -4.62 11.18
CA ALA A 32 -17.73 -4.98 12.24
C ALA A 32 -17.67 -3.98 13.39
N ARG A 33 -18.78 -3.79 14.09
CA ARG A 33 -18.86 -2.96 15.29
C ARG A 33 -19.10 -3.86 16.50
N PHE A 34 -18.29 -3.70 17.54
CA PHE A 34 -18.35 -4.52 18.74
C PHE A 34 -18.95 -3.75 19.91
N GLY A 35 -19.87 -4.37 20.65
CA GLY A 35 -20.47 -3.78 21.85
C GLY A 35 -20.91 -2.31 21.68
N SER A 36 -20.39 -1.44 22.54
CA SER A 36 -20.65 0.01 22.53
C SER A 36 -19.59 0.82 21.77
N GLU A 37 -18.75 0.19 20.96
CA GLU A 37 -17.71 0.89 20.20
C GLU A 37 -18.34 1.82 19.15
N ILE A 38 -17.87 3.07 19.12
CA ILE A 38 -18.33 4.08 18.15
C ILE A 38 -17.80 3.78 16.75
N ARG A 39 -16.59 3.21 16.66
CA ARG A 39 -15.90 2.93 15.39
C ARG A 39 -16.06 1.47 15.00
N THR A 40 -16.11 1.21 13.71
CA THR A 40 -15.97 -0.14 13.17
C THR A 40 -14.52 -0.58 13.20
N LEU A 41 -14.31 -1.88 13.36
CA LEU A 41 -13.05 -2.57 13.20
C LEU A 41 -13.09 -3.38 11.91
N ASP A 42 -12.04 -3.26 11.10
CA ASP A 42 -11.89 -4.10 9.92
C ASP A 42 -11.19 -5.40 10.26
N LEU A 43 -11.75 -6.48 9.75
CA LEU A 43 -11.32 -7.84 10.00
C LEU A 43 -11.35 -8.59 8.67
N ASN A 44 -10.51 -9.60 8.53
CA ASN A 44 -10.53 -10.53 7.42
C ASN A 44 -11.10 -11.87 7.88
N LEU A 45 -12.12 -12.34 7.16
CA LEU A 45 -12.83 -13.59 7.45
C LEU A 45 -11.93 -14.84 7.41
N SER A 46 -10.71 -14.73 6.87
CA SER A 46 -9.77 -15.85 6.71
C SER A 46 -8.64 -15.85 7.74
N SER A 47 -8.33 -14.71 8.37
CA SER A 47 -7.17 -14.59 9.28
C SER A 47 -7.53 -14.19 10.72
N ASP A 48 -8.66 -13.53 10.95
CA ASP A 48 -9.00 -12.96 12.27
C ASP A 48 -9.88 -13.90 13.13
N GLU A 49 -9.89 -15.20 12.83
CA GLU A 49 -10.54 -16.27 13.61
C GLU A 49 -11.97 -15.93 14.07
N LEU A 50 -12.83 -15.57 13.12
CA LEU A 50 -14.20 -15.15 13.41
C LEU A 50 -15.16 -16.34 13.46
N GLN A 51 -16.16 -16.23 14.32
CA GLN A 51 -17.24 -17.21 14.45
C GLN A 51 -18.59 -16.53 14.22
N HIS A 52 -19.58 -17.29 13.77
CA HIS A 52 -20.98 -16.91 13.89
C HIS A 52 -21.37 -16.83 15.38
N ALA A 53 -22.46 -16.15 15.68
CA ALA A 53 -22.91 -15.95 17.06
C ALA A 53 -23.15 -17.25 17.85
N ASP A 54 -23.42 -18.35 17.15
CA ASP A 54 -23.61 -19.70 17.71
C ASP A 54 -22.32 -20.52 17.83
N GLY A 55 -21.17 -19.92 17.54
CA GLY A 55 -19.85 -20.53 17.70
C GLY A 55 -19.31 -21.23 16.45
N ASP A 56 -20.10 -21.32 15.37
CA ASP A 56 -19.62 -21.93 14.12
C ASP A 56 -18.49 -21.09 13.50
N PRO A 57 -17.34 -21.68 13.16
CA PRO A 57 -16.24 -20.93 12.55
C PRO A 57 -16.64 -20.42 11.17
N ILE A 58 -16.26 -19.18 10.90
CA ILE A 58 -16.40 -18.58 9.58
C ILE A 58 -15.18 -19.00 8.76
N LEU A 59 -15.41 -19.84 7.75
CA LEU A 59 -14.36 -20.28 6.83
C LEU A 59 -14.53 -19.55 5.51
N PHE A 60 -13.63 -18.60 5.23
CA PHE A 60 -13.64 -17.82 4.00
C PHE A 60 -12.29 -17.93 3.31
N ARG A 61 -12.18 -18.77 2.27
CA ARG A 61 -10.95 -19.04 1.48
C ARG A 61 -9.74 -19.53 2.30
N ARG A 62 -8.96 -20.45 1.73
CA ARG A 62 -7.71 -20.93 2.37
C ARG A 62 -6.55 -19.94 2.26
N SER A 63 -6.59 -19.08 1.25
CA SER A 63 -5.57 -18.06 0.98
C SER A 63 -6.26 -16.71 0.75
N PRO A 64 -6.44 -15.89 1.80
CA PRO A 64 -6.90 -14.52 1.61
C PRO A 64 -5.92 -13.74 0.73
N PRO A 65 -6.39 -12.72 -0.02
CA PRO A 65 -5.47 -11.73 -0.57
C PRO A 65 -4.72 -11.06 0.59
N ASP A 66 -3.45 -10.74 0.34
CA ASP A 66 -2.63 -10.05 1.34
C ASP A 66 -3.27 -8.74 1.79
N ARG A 67 -3.19 -8.46 3.10
CA ARG A 67 -3.60 -7.16 3.66
C ARG A 67 -2.87 -6.01 2.98
N MET A 68 -1.64 -6.23 2.55
CA MET A 68 -0.92 -5.26 1.75
C MET A 68 -0.53 -5.91 0.41
N PRO A 69 -1.09 -5.48 -0.73
CA PRO A 69 -0.77 -6.08 -2.04
C PRO A 69 0.62 -5.68 -2.55
N HIS A 70 1.49 -5.13 -1.71
CA HIS A 70 2.80 -4.61 -2.08
C HIS A 70 3.72 -5.70 -2.63
N ALA A 71 3.76 -6.90 -2.03
CA ALA A 71 4.53 -8.01 -2.59
C ALA A 71 4.07 -8.36 -4.02
N ARG A 72 2.76 -8.30 -4.29
CA ARG A 72 2.20 -8.50 -5.65
C ARG A 72 2.58 -7.36 -6.59
N LEU A 73 2.54 -6.12 -6.10
CA LEU A 73 2.96 -4.94 -6.86
C LEU A 73 4.45 -5.02 -7.22
N MET A 74 5.30 -5.43 -6.27
CA MET A 74 6.72 -5.68 -6.49
C MET A 74 6.95 -6.79 -7.51
N ALA A 75 6.25 -7.92 -7.38
CA ALA A 75 6.35 -9.02 -8.34
C ALA A 75 5.98 -8.57 -9.76
N MET A 76 4.92 -7.77 -9.92
CA MET A 76 4.52 -7.19 -11.20
C MET A 76 5.59 -6.25 -11.77
N VAL A 77 6.11 -5.31 -10.96
CA VAL A 77 7.17 -4.39 -11.41
C VAL A 77 8.41 -5.16 -11.85
N ARG A 78 8.80 -6.22 -11.12
CA ARG A 78 9.92 -7.10 -11.50
C ARG A 78 9.69 -7.77 -12.86
N ASP A 79 8.49 -8.29 -13.09
CA ASP A 79 8.17 -8.92 -14.38
C ASP A 79 8.15 -7.90 -15.52
N LEU A 80 7.71 -6.67 -15.26
CA LEU A 80 7.79 -5.57 -16.22
C LEU A 80 9.22 -5.13 -16.51
N HIS A 81 10.10 -5.08 -15.51
CA HIS A 81 11.53 -4.83 -15.71
C HIS A 81 12.17 -5.89 -16.62
N ARG A 82 11.84 -7.17 -16.42
CA ARG A 82 12.29 -8.27 -17.30
C ARG A 82 11.79 -8.13 -18.73
N ALA A 83 10.61 -7.52 -18.92
CA ALA A 83 10.05 -7.21 -20.23
C ALA A 83 10.57 -5.90 -20.85
N GLY A 84 11.51 -5.19 -20.20
CA GLY A 84 12.15 -3.98 -20.74
C GLY A 84 11.52 -2.65 -20.28
N TYR A 85 10.56 -2.68 -19.36
CA TYR A 85 9.97 -1.49 -18.76
C TYR A 85 10.76 -1.00 -17.52
N GLN A 86 12.09 -0.90 -17.64
CA GLN A 86 12.99 -0.69 -16.49
C GLN A 86 12.87 0.71 -15.88
N ARG A 87 12.25 1.66 -16.61
CA ARG A 87 11.98 3.03 -16.13
C ARG A 87 10.65 3.16 -15.39
N LEU A 88 10.05 2.05 -14.98
CA LEU A 88 8.95 2.02 -14.03
C LEU A 88 9.51 1.94 -12.60
N TYR A 89 9.19 2.93 -11.78
CA TYR A 89 9.67 3.01 -10.40
C TYR A 89 8.51 2.86 -9.42
N LEU A 90 8.79 2.17 -8.31
CA LEU A 90 7.86 1.98 -7.21
C LEU A 90 8.36 2.73 -5.98
N TYR A 91 7.65 3.78 -5.58
CA TYR A 91 7.86 4.45 -4.30
C TYR A 91 6.79 4.02 -3.31
N SER A 92 7.19 3.45 -2.17
CA SER A 92 6.26 2.88 -1.21
C SER A 92 6.63 3.28 0.22
N TRP A 93 5.62 3.61 1.02
CA TRP A 93 5.82 4.03 2.41
C TRP A 93 4.64 3.58 3.28
N PRO A 94 4.70 2.33 3.78
CA PRO A 94 3.84 1.89 4.87
C PRO A 94 3.91 2.84 6.07
N LYS A 95 2.76 3.08 6.72
CA LYS A 95 2.76 3.69 8.06
C LYS A 95 3.28 2.67 9.08
N PRO A 96 3.94 3.13 10.17
CA PRO A 96 4.45 2.25 11.21
C PRO A 96 3.42 1.30 11.82
N SER A 97 2.13 1.66 11.78
CA SER A 97 1.06 0.79 12.28
C SER A 97 0.85 -0.49 11.47
N GLY A 98 1.43 -0.62 10.27
CA GLY A 98 1.18 -1.71 9.34
C GLY A 98 -0.25 -1.75 8.78
N MET A 99 -1.09 -0.78 9.17
CA MET A 99 -2.51 -0.73 8.82
C MET A 99 -2.81 0.17 7.63
N HIS A 100 -1.90 1.10 7.31
CA HIS A 100 -2.02 2.01 6.18
C HIS A 100 -0.78 1.90 5.33
N TRP A 101 -0.97 1.83 4.02
CA TRP A 101 0.08 1.68 3.04
C TRP A 101 -0.15 2.65 1.89
N ARG A 102 0.87 3.46 1.62
CA ARG A 102 0.92 4.34 0.45
C ARG A 102 1.89 3.79 -0.56
N TRP A 103 1.57 3.96 -1.83
CA TRP A 103 2.50 3.71 -2.90
C TRP A 103 2.24 4.64 -4.07
N HIS A 104 3.29 4.87 -4.84
CA HIS A 104 3.27 5.59 -6.09
C HIS A 104 3.98 4.77 -7.16
N LEU A 105 3.42 4.76 -8.37
CA LEU A 105 4.16 4.42 -9.57
C LEU A 105 4.43 5.67 -10.38
N PHE A 106 5.64 5.76 -10.89
CA PHE A 106 6.05 6.83 -11.78
C PHE A 106 7.02 6.29 -12.82
N CYS A 107 7.10 7.00 -13.95
CA CYS A 107 7.92 6.63 -15.09
C CYS A 107 8.68 7.85 -15.59
N GLY A 108 9.88 7.66 -16.13
CA GLY A 108 10.65 8.76 -16.72
C GLY A 108 12.15 8.63 -16.50
N ARG A 109 12.85 9.76 -16.64
CA ARG A 109 14.28 9.84 -16.30
C ARG A 109 14.37 9.82 -14.77
N HIS A 110 15.10 8.84 -14.25
CA HIS A 110 15.28 8.53 -12.83
C HIS A 110 15.27 9.77 -11.90
N ASN A 111 14.09 10.13 -11.41
CA ASN A 111 13.87 11.22 -10.47
C ASN A 111 12.73 10.84 -9.50
N TRP A 112 13.12 10.38 -8.33
CA TRP A 112 12.21 9.91 -7.27
C TRP A 112 11.27 11.00 -6.72
N LEU A 113 11.53 12.27 -7.01
CA LEU A 113 10.73 13.41 -6.57
C LEU A 113 9.77 13.94 -7.65
N GLU A 114 9.70 13.29 -8.82
CA GLU A 114 8.69 13.63 -9.82
C GLU A 114 7.28 13.36 -9.30
N ARG A 115 6.32 14.15 -9.78
CA ARG A 115 4.92 13.93 -9.41
C ARG A 115 4.54 12.49 -9.78
N PRO A 116 3.90 11.75 -8.84
CA PRO A 116 3.45 10.41 -9.13
C PRO A 116 2.50 10.43 -10.32
N ARG A 117 2.70 9.50 -11.26
CA ARG A 117 1.72 9.26 -12.33
C ARG A 117 0.53 8.51 -11.78
N ARG A 118 0.80 7.60 -10.84
CA ARG A 118 -0.21 6.82 -10.14
C ARG A 118 0.08 6.83 -8.66
N GLU A 119 -1.00 6.98 -7.90
CA GLU A 119 -1.03 6.90 -6.47
C GLU A 119 -2.06 5.87 -6.08
N GLY A 120 -1.69 5.02 -5.15
CA GLY A 120 -2.65 4.19 -4.45
C GLY A 120 -2.44 4.28 -2.95
N TRP A 121 -3.56 4.18 -2.25
CA TRP A 121 -3.59 4.15 -0.81
C TRP A 121 -4.45 2.99 -0.35
N TYR A 122 -3.91 2.17 0.53
CA TYR A 122 -4.59 1.04 1.12
C TYR A 122 -4.61 1.22 2.64
N GLY A 123 -5.76 1.05 3.27
CA GLY A 123 -5.92 1.24 4.71
C GLY A 123 -7.03 0.36 5.28
N SER A 124 -6.96 0.06 6.57
CA SER A 124 -8.10 -0.46 7.32
C SER A 124 -9.07 0.68 7.64
N GLY A 125 -10.03 0.93 6.75
CA GLY A 125 -11.25 1.67 7.05
C GLY A 125 -12.44 1.14 6.25
N ALA A 126 -13.68 1.39 6.72
CA ALA A 126 -14.91 0.95 6.07
C ALA A 126 -15.06 1.44 4.62
N ASP A 127 -14.53 2.62 4.29
CA ASP A 127 -14.53 3.18 2.93
C ASP A 127 -13.60 2.40 1.98
N TYR A 128 -12.61 1.67 2.52
CA TYR A 128 -11.62 0.92 1.74
C TYR A 128 -12.02 -0.53 1.49
N ASN A 129 -12.99 -1.07 2.25
CA ASN A 129 -13.53 -2.40 1.97
C ASN A 129 -14.07 -2.52 0.54
N PHE A 130 -14.53 -1.42 -0.06
CA PHE A 130 -15.06 -1.43 -1.43
C PHE A 130 -14.06 -0.91 -2.48
N ASN A 131 -12.84 -0.52 -2.09
CA ASN A 131 -11.87 0.00 -3.03
C ASN A 131 -11.23 -1.17 -3.81
N PRO A 132 -11.13 -1.13 -5.16
CA PRO A 132 -10.25 -2.03 -5.90
C PRO A 132 -8.84 -2.07 -5.27
N ILE A 133 -8.22 -3.25 -5.24
CA ILE A 133 -6.97 -3.47 -4.48
C ILE A 133 -5.85 -2.53 -4.95
N LEU A 134 -5.73 -2.28 -6.26
CA LEU A 134 -4.77 -1.32 -6.85
C LEU A 134 -5.42 -0.25 -7.73
N GLY A 135 -6.72 -0.35 -8.04
CA GLY A 135 -7.47 0.77 -8.64
C GLY A 135 -7.62 0.75 -10.16
N TRP A 136 -7.12 -0.26 -10.84
CA TRP A 136 -7.08 -0.33 -12.31
C TRP A 136 -7.79 -1.58 -12.88
N GLY A 137 -8.80 -2.07 -12.16
CA GLY A 137 -9.55 -3.28 -12.53
C GLY A 137 -8.81 -4.57 -12.20
N ASP A 138 -7.96 -4.56 -11.18
CA ASP A 138 -7.26 -5.75 -10.71
C ASP A 138 -8.15 -6.65 -9.84
N CYS A 139 -7.89 -7.97 -9.92
CA CYS A 139 -8.60 -8.96 -9.12
C CYS A 139 -7.83 -9.31 -7.83
N PRO A 140 -8.55 -9.60 -6.74
CA PRO A 140 -7.97 -10.24 -5.56
C PRO A 140 -7.37 -11.59 -5.95
N GLY A 141 -6.03 -11.68 -5.86
CA GLY A 141 -5.29 -12.88 -6.24
C GLY A 141 -4.83 -12.94 -7.71
N ALA A 142 -5.04 -11.89 -8.51
CA ALA A 142 -4.43 -11.80 -9.84
C ALA A 142 -2.91 -12.00 -9.76
N SER A 143 -2.39 -12.83 -10.64
CA SER A 143 -0.95 -13.03 -10.87
C SER A 143 -0.27 -11.73 -11.29
N SER A 144 1.06 -11.68 -11.21
CA SER A 144 1.85 -10.55 -11.69
C SER A 144 1.58 -10.23 -13.17
N SER A 145 1.42 -11.26 -14.01
CA SER A 145 1.11 -11.11 -15.44
C SER A 145 -0.29 -10.54 -15.69
N GLU A 146 -1.30 -11.01 -14.95
CA GLU A 146 -2.66 -10.47 -15.03
C GLU A 146 -2.70 -9.02 -14.54
N LEU A 147 -1.96 -8.71 -13.47
CA LEU A 147 -1.86 -7.36 -12.93
C LEU A 147 -1.16 -6.41 -13.92
N ALA A 148 -0.07 -6.86 -14.55
CA ALA A 148 0.62 -6.11 -15.59
C ALA A 148 -0.30 -5.85 -16.80
N SER A 149 -1.08 -6.86 -17.21
CA SER A 149 -2.07 -6.71 -18.28
C SER A 149 -3.18 -5.73 -17.93
N ALA A 150 -3.66 -5.74 -16.69
CA ALA A 150 -4.67 -4.79 -16.21
C ALA A 150 -4.12 -3.36 -16.22
N LEU A 151 -2.90 -3.16 -15.72
CA LEU A 151 -2.24 -1.85 -15.75
C LEU A 151 -2.00 -1.36 -17.18
N ALA A 152 -1.57 -2.22 -18.10
CA ALA A 152 -1.36 -1.86 -19.51
C ALA A 152 -2.65 -1.39 -20.20
N LYS A 153 -3.79 -2.04 -19.90
CA LYS A 153 -5.11 -1.64 -20.42
C LYS A 153 -5.58 -0.32 -19.82
N PHE A 154 -5.30 -0.11 -18.54
CA PHE A 154 -5.72 1.08 -17.81
C PHE A 154 -4.89 2.32 -18.13
N ASP A 155 -3.56 2.17 -18.28
CA ASP A 155 -2.62 3.27 -18.51
C ASP A 155 -1.59 2.96 -19.62
N PRO A 156 -2.03 2.92 -20.89
CA PRO A 156 -1.14 2.64 -22.01
C PRO A 156 -0.04 3.72 -22.18
N GLN A 157 -0.31 4.97 -21.81
CA GLN A 157 0.65 6.07 -21.93
C GLN A 157 1.77 5.96 -20.89
N GLY A 158 1.43 5.63 -19.63
CA GLY A 158 2.42 5.38 -18.58
C GLY A 158 3.32 4.19 -18.92
N PHE A 159 2.74 3.12 -19.47
CA PHE A 159 3.48 1.96 -19.97
C PHE A 159 4.48 2.32 -21.07
N ALA A 160 4.09 3.16 -22.03
CA ALA A 160 4.99 3.64 -23.08
C ALA A 160 6.17 4.44 -22.52
N GLN A 161 5.96 5.23 -21.46
CA GLN A 161 7.03 5.99 -20.79
C GLN A 161 7.95 5.11 -19.93
N ALA A 162 7.43 4.03 -19.37
CA ALA A 162 8.22 3.06 -18.61
C ALA A 162 9.18 2.25 -19.50
N LEU A 163 8.89 2.14 -20.80
CA LEU A 163 9.71 1.40 -21.74
C LEU A 163 11.08 2.09 -21.90
N GLY A 164 12.14 1.32 -21.69
CA GLY A 164 13.51 1.80 -21.77
C GLY A 164 14.39 1.18 -20.70
N ARG A 165 15.70 1.35 -20.85
CA ARG A 165 16.69 0.76 -19.94
C ARG A 165 16.98 1.67 -18.75
N ASP A 166 17.16 1.02 -17.62
CA ASP A 166 17.72 1.50 -16.35
C ASP A 166 18.26 0.26 -15.61
N GLU A 167 19.46 -0.18 -16.02
CA GLU A 167 20.04 -1.46 -15.59
C GLU A 167 20.40 -1.44 -14.11
N ASP A 168 20.87 -0.31 -13.58
CA ASP A 168 21.20 -0.16 -12.15
C ASP A 168 19.95 -0.29 -11.28
N HIS A 169 18.87 0.44 -11.61
CA HIS A 169 17.62 0.37 -10.87
C HIS A 169 16.99 -1.03 -10.97
N SER A 170 16.92 -1.60 -12.17
CA SER A 170 16.28 -2.91 -12.37
C SER A 170 17.07 -4.05 -11.71
N ALA A 171 18.41 -4.00 -11.69
CA ALA A 171 19.24 -4.94 -10.97
C ALA A 171 19.04 -4.83 -9.45
N TRP A 172 19.03 -3.61 -8.92
CA TRP A 172 18.70 -3.36 -7.51
C TRP A 172 17.33 -3.91 -7.14
N PHE A 173 16.30 -3.57 -7.93
CA PHE A 173 14.93 -3.97 -7.66
C PHE A 173 14.76 -5.49 -7.71
N ALA A 174 15.40 -6.15 -8.67
CA ALA A 174 15.42 -7.62 -8.76
C ALA A 174 16.04 -8.25 -7.51
N ALA A 175 17.21 -7.78 -7.06
CA ALA A 175 17.87 -8.28 -5.86
C ALA A 175 17.02 -8.09 -4.59
N VAL A 176 16.36 -6.93 -4.46
CA VAL A 176 15.42 -6.65 -3.36
C VAL A 176 14.21 -7.60 -3.44
N CYS A 177 13.63 -7.82 -4.63
CA CYS A 177 12.54 -8.76 -4.79
C CYS A 177 12.92 -10.20 -4.45
N ASP A 178 14.12 -10.64 -4.81
CA ASP A 178 14.60 -11.99 -4.52
C ASP A 178 14.80 -12.21 -3.01
N ALA A 179 15.19 -11.15 -2.28
CA ALA A 179 15.32 -11.21 -0.83
C ALA A 179 13.98 -11.13 -0.07
N LEU A 180 13.00 -10.40 -0.60
CA LEU A 180 11.79 -10.03 0.15
C LEU A 180 10.54 -10.84 -0.23
N LEU A 181 10.37 -11.21 -1.50
CA LEU A 181 9.15 -11.88 -1.93
C LEU A 181 9.10 -13.34 -1.44
N PRO A 182 7.92 -13.86 -1.06
CA PRO A 182 6.59 -13.23 -1.12
C PRO A 182 6.12 -12.62 0.23
N ASN A 183 6.98 -12.61 1.24
CA ASN A 183 6.57 -12.40 2.64
C ASN A 183 6.81 -10.97 3.13
N TYR A 184 7.71 -10.25 2.48
CA TYR A 184 8.17 -8.94 2.89
C TYR A 184 8.04 -7.92 1.75
N ALA A 185 8.09 -6.65 2.13
CA ALA A 185 8.26 -5.52 1.24
C ALA A 185 9.20 -4.50 1.88
N PHE A 186 9.59 -3.48 1.12
CA PHE A 186 10.44 -2.40 1.62
C PHE A 186 9.64 -1.12 1.93
N SER A 187 10.25 -0.16 2.63
CA SER A 187 9.73 1.20 2.78
C SER A 187 10.78 2.22 2.37
N LEU A 188 10.41 3.15 1.48
CA LEU A 188 11.23 4.30 1.10
C LEU A 188 10.80 5.59 1.80
N GLY A 189 9.58 5.66 2.32
CA GLY A 189 9.16 6.80 3.13
C GLY A 189 9.58 6.59 4.58
N TRP A 190 10.42 7.51 5.05
CA TRP A 190 10.73 7.69 6.44
C TRP A 190 9.90 8.85 6.96
N ASP A 191 8.94 8.55 7.83
CA ASP A 191 8.17 9.58 8.51
C ASP A 191 8.91 9.90 9.81
N ALA A 192 9.55 11.08 9.87
CA ALA A 192 10.16 11.59 11.10
C ALA A 192 9.14 11.76 12.26
N SER A 193 7.85 11.50 12.00
CA SER A 193 6.74 11.59 12.94
C SER A 193 6.32 10.26 13.58
N SER A 194 7.13 9.19 13.50
CA SER A 194 6.93 7.95 14.27
C SER A 194 7.15 8.18 15.78
N GLY A 195 6.32 9.02 16.41
CA GLY A 195 6.19 9.21 17.86
C GLY A 195 7.37 9.85 18.59
N SER A 196 8.56 9.84 18.00
CA SER A 196 9.71 10.60 18.46
C SER A 196 9.61 11.98 17.85
N ALA A 197 9.33 13.00 18.67
CA ALA A 197 9.36 14.41 18.30
C ALA A 197 10.79 14.92 17.99
N ASP A 198 11.62 14.07 17.38
CA ASP A 198 12.99 14.38 17.06
C ASP A 198 13.12 14.58 15.55
N LYS A 199 13.19 15.85 15.17
CA LYS A 199 13.50 16.31 13.81
C LYS A 199 14.90 15.89 13.35
N SER A 200 15.65 15.16 14.19
CA SER A 200 16.98 14.60 13.94
C SER A 200 16.98 13.15 13.41
N ALA A 201 15.82 12.57 13.07
CA ALA A 201 15.78 11.18 12.62
C ALA A 201 16.63 10.99 11.34
N THR A 202 17.81 10.38 11.51
CA THR A 202 18.80 10.13 10.46
C THR A 202 18.30 8.97 9.59
N MET A 203 18.55 9.04 8.27
CA MET A 203 18.18 7.98 7.34
C MET A 203 18.71 6.63 7.84
N PRO A 204 17.89 5.56 7.89
CA PRO A 204 18.34 4.23 8.27
C PRO A 204 19.52 3.78 7.40
N GLY A 205 20.50 3.10 8.00
CA GLY A 205 21.69 2.61 7.29
C GLY A 205 21.39 1.60 6.18
N SER A 206 20.23 0.96 6.22
CA SER A 206 19.74 0.01 5.22
C SER A 206 18.25 0.23 4.95
N LEU A 207 17.79 -0.29 3.83
CA LEU A 207 16.39 -0.22 3.40
C LEU A 207 15.48 -0.91 4.45
N PRO A 208 14.50 -0.19 5.04
CA PRO A 208 13.57 -0.79 5.97
C PRO A 208 12.73 -1.90 5.33
N VAL A 209 12.61 -3.03 6.02
CA VAL A 209 11.83 -4.20 5.60
C VAL A 209 10.59 -4.34 6.48
N ILE A 210 9.44 -4.62 5.87
CA ILE A 210 8.17 -4.82 6.56
C ILE A 210 7.47 -6.11 6.10
N PRO A 211 6.83 -6.86 7.02
CA PRO A 211 6.02 -8.01 6.65
C PRO A 211 4.75 -7.57 5.90
N VAL A 212 4.33 -8.34 4.89
CA VAL A 212 3.13 -8.01 4.09
C VAL A 212 1.80 -8.52 4.68
N ARG A 213 1.89 -9.42 5.67
CA ARG A 213 0.76 -10.05 6.35
C ARG A 213 1.13 -10.43 7.78
N ALA A 214 0.12 -10.62 8.62
CA ALA A 214 0.31 -11.09 9.99
C ALA A 214 0.92 -12.51 10.01
N GLY A 215 1.69 -12.81 11.06
CA GLY A 215 2.31 -14.13 11.26
C GLY A 215 3.59 -14.39 10.47
N VAL A 216 4.04 -13.44 9.63
CA VAL A 216 5.37 -13.48 9.05
C VAL A 216 6.39 -13.11 10.13
N PRO A 217 7.47 -13.89 10.35
CA PRO A 217 8.54 -13.55 11.28
C PRO A 217 9.21 -12.21 10.95
N GLU A 218 10.01 -11.67 11.87
CA GLU A 218 10.87 -10.55 11.54
C GLU A 218 11.91 -10.97 10.48
N TYR A 219 12.27 -10.04 9.60
CA TYR A 219 13.25 -10.29 8.55
C TYR A 219 14.65 -10.49 9.16
N ASP A 220 15.26 -11.63 8.89
CA ASP A 220 16.58 -12.03 9.40
C ASP A 220 17.70 -12.02 8.34
N GLY A 221 17.37 -11.57 7.11
CA GLY A 221 18.30 -11.55 6.00
C GLY A 221 19.31 -10.39 6.06
N PRO A 222 20.25 -10.35 5.09
CA PRO A 222 21.27 -9.30 5.05
C PRO A 222 20.65 -7.91 4.84
N PRO A 223 21.29 -6.85 5.35
CA PRO A 223 20.82 -5.48 5.16
C PRO A 223 20.74 -5.14 3.66
N LEU A 224 19.58 -4.64 3.24
CA LEU A 224 19.34 -4.31 1.84
C LEU A 224 19.78 -2.87 1.52
N PRO A 225 20.38 -2.63 0.35
CA PRO A 225 20.80 -1.29 -0.05
C PRO A 225 19.61 -0.42 -0.43
N TRP A 226 19.77 0.90 -0.26
CA TRP A 226 18.86 1.89 -0.82
C TRP A 226 18.90 1.88 -2.36
N PRO A 227 17.83 2.34 -3.04
CA PRO A 227 17.84 2.45 -4.50
C PRO A 227 19.00 3.32 -5.00
N PRO A 228 19.55 3.03 -6.19
CA PRO A 228 20.51 3.90 -6.84
C PRO A 228 20.02 5.36 -6.87
N GLY A 229 20.93 6.31 -6.63
CA GLY A 229 20.61 7.75 -6.60
C GLY A 229 19.73 8.23 -5.44
N TRP A 230 19.22 7.35 -4.57
CA TRP A 230 18.37 7.73 -3.42
C TRP A 230 19.11 8.60 -2.41
N ALA A 231 20.34 8.22 -2.03
CA ALA A 231 21.14 8.97 -1.07
C ALA A 231 21.45 10.42 -1.51
N GLY A 232 21.56 10.68 -2.82
CA GLY A 232 21.81 12.03 -3.37
C GLY A 232 20.65 13.00 -3.17
N LEU A 233 19.42 12.51 -2.99
CA LEU A 233 18.23 13.32 -2.75
C LEU A 233 18.25 13.96 -1.35
N TRP A 234 18.84 13.28 -0.37
CA TRP A 234 18.87 13.72 1.02
C TRP A 234 19.99 14.73 1.31
N HIS A 235 21.09 14.68 0.55
CA HIS A 235 22.16 15.68 0.64
C HIS A 235 21.76 17.02 -0.02
N SER A 236 20.67 17.03 -0.79
CA SER A 236 20.15 18.19 -1.53
C SER A 236 18.97 18.85 -0.81
N GLY A 237 19.04 18.96 0.53
CA GLY A 237 17.98 19.41 1.43
C GLY A 237 17.52 20.87 1.32
N SER A 238 17.37 21.42 0.12
CA SER A 238 16.79 22.76 -0.11
C SER A 238 15.69 22.79 -1.19
N LEU A 239 14.98 21.69 -1.41
CA LEU A 239 13.75 21.70 -2.21
C LEU A 239 12.58 21.20 -1.38
N ALA A 240 12.39 21.81 -0.20
CA ALA A 240 11.06 21.89 0.36
C ALA A 240 10.18 22.63 -0.66
N ILE A 241 9.21 21.92 -1.22
CA ILE A 241 8.07 22.52 -1.93
C ILE A 241 7.51 23.58 -0.99
N GLN A 242 7.81 24.85 -1.24
CA GLN A 242 7.14 25.96 -0.59
C GLN A 242 5.65 25.76 -0.89
N PRO A 243 4.78 25.62 0.13
CA PRO A 243 3.36 25.61 -0.12
C PRO A 243 3.07 26.92 -0.83
N THR A 244 2.52 26.84 -2.05
CA THR A 244 2.07 27.99 -2.82
C THR A 244 1.24 28.85 -1.87
N LYS A 245 1.76 30.01 -1.49
CA LYS A 245 1.00 31.01 -0.74
C LYS A 245 -0.27 31.21 -1.54
N VAL A 246 -1.40 30.74 -0.99
CA VAL A 246 -2.72 31.11 -1.49
C VAL A 246 -2.75 32.62 -1.41
N MET A 247 -2.56 33.30 -2.54
CA MET A 247 -2.88 34.71 -2.65
C MET A 247 -4.37 34.81 -2.35
N LYS A 248 -4.70 35.31 -1.16
CA LYS A 248 -6.03 35.86 -0.92
C LYS A 248 -6.22 36.94 -1.98
N LEU A 249 -7.05 36.65 -2.97
CA LEU A 249 -7.59 37.65 -3.86
C LEU A 249 -8.46 38.56 -2.98
N ILE A 250 -7.93 39.70 -2.56
CA ILE A 250 -8.74 40.75 -1.93
C ILE A 250 -9.49 41.40 -3.09
N LEU A 251 -10.79 41.10 -3.18
CA LEU A 251 -11.71 41.82 -4.05
C LEU A 251 -11.79 43.28 -3.54
N PRO A 252 -11.57 44.30 -4.38
CA PRO A 252 -11.78 45.68 -3.97
C PRO A 252 -13.27 45.91 -3.68
N ALA A 253 -13.53 46.55 -2.54
CA ALA A 253 -14.86 46.94 -2.13
C ALA A 253 -15.49 47.87 -3.18
N SER A 254 -16.73 47.58 -3.51
CA SER A 254 -17.63 48.41 -4.30
C SER A 254 -17.64 49.83 -3.72
N ALA A 255 -17.31 50.82 -4.54
CA ALA A 255 -17.66 52.21 -4.25
C ALA A 255 -19.16 52.36 -4.55
N GLU A 256 -19.94 52.57 -3.49
CA GLU A 256 -21.27 53.17 -3.58
C GLU A 256 -21.08 54.66 -3.87
N ASP A 257 -21.66 55.13 -4.96
CA ASP A 257 -22.24 56.46 -5.15
C ASP A 257 -23.64 56.26 -5.77
#